data_AF-A0A0B3AD01-F1
#
_entry.id   AF-A0A0B3AD01-F1
#
_cell.length_a   1.000
_cell.length_b   1.000
_cell.length_c   1.000
_cell.angle_alpha   90.00
_cell.angle_beta   90.00
_cell.angle_gamma   90.00
#
_symmetry.space_group_name_H-M   'P 1'
#
loop_
_entity.id
_entity.type
_entity.pdbx_description
1 polymer ?
#
loop_
_entity_poly.entity_id
_entity_poly.type
_entity_poly.pdbx_seq_one_letter_code
_entity_poly.pdbx_strand_id
1 'polypeptide(L)'
;MVDTFAHGLWSFIIFRKLPNPQMWLAIFFGVMPDLLSWTIYLFHNLFTKGFRFGPPNLAQIPHWVFVLYGITHSLFVFGATIGIVYLVLGSIPAFLWAWLIHILIDIPTHSREFLPTPFLWPVSDWYFPGISWGTPWIMALNWGGIIVALIYIYFFQKLA
;
A
#
# COMPACT_ATOMS: atom_id res chain seq x y z
N MET A 1 -8.81 0.72 4.12
CA MET A 1 -8.59 1.61 5.30
C MET A 1 -7.74 0.99 6.40
N VAL A 2 -8.02 -0.22 6.92
CA VAL A 2 -7.18 -0.83 7.99
C VAL A 2 -5.80 -1.26 7.47
N ASP A 3 -5.76 -1.81 6.25
CA ASP A 3 -4.59 -2.02 5.40
C ASP A 3 -3.75 -0.75 5.22
N THR A 4 -4.37 0.37 4.83
CA THR A 4 -3.66 1.64 4.59
C THR A 4 -2.90 2.12 5.81
N PHE A 5 -3.48 2.02 7.01
CA PHE A 5 -2.78 2.36 8.25
C PHE A 5 -1.62 1.40 8.55
N ALA A 6 -1.81 0.10 8.30
CA ALA A 6 -0.75 -0.88 8.48
C ALA A 6 0.46 -0.59 7.57
N HIS A 7 0.20 -0.24 6.30
CA HIS A 7 1.25 0.15 5.35
C HIS A 7 2.05 1.37 5.80
N GLY A 8 1.37 2.40 6.32
CA GLY A 8 2.03 3.57 6.87
C GLY A 8 2.92 3.24 8.07
N LEU A 9 2.46 2.36 8.97
CA LEU A 9 3.23 1.92 10.13
C LEU A 9 4.41 1.03 9.74
N TRP A 10 4.24 0.08 8.81
CA TRP A 10 5.35 -0.71 8.27
C TRP A 10 6.38 0.18 7.59
N SER A 11 5.93 1.17 6.83
CA SER A 11 6.82 2.15 6.18
C SER A 11 7.60 2.96 7.22
N PHE A 12 6.94 3.43 8.28
CA PHE A 12 7.64 4.05 9.40
C PHE A 12 8.66 3.10 10.02
N ILE A 13 8.26 1.88 10.38
CA ILE A 13 9.13 0.88 11.03
C ILE A 13 10.37 0.63 10.17
N ILE A 14 10.22 0.39 8.87
CA ILE A 14 11.31 0.03 7.96
C ILE A 14 12.22 1.25 7.69
N PHE A 15 11.63 2.41 7.41
CA PHE A 15 12.35 3.59 6.94
C PHE A 15 12.65 4.65 8.02
N ARG A 16 12.37 4.37 9.31
CA ARG A 16 12.58 5.32 10.44
C ARG A 16 13.96 5.96 10.54
N LYS A 17 15.00 5.31 10.00
CA LYS A 17 16.39 5.80 10.05
C LYS A 17 16.73 6.76 8.90
N LEU A 18 15.82 6.96 7.94
CA LEU A 18 16.02 7.97 6.91
C LEU A 18 15.96 9.37 7.52
N PRO A 19 16.79 10.32 7.03
CA PRO A 19 16.72 11.70 7.50
C PRO A 19 15.40 12.37 7.09
N ASN A 20 15.00 13.42 7.81
CA ASN A 20 13.91 14.27 7.36
C ASN A 20 14.34 15.05 6.09
N PRO A 21 13.48 15.20 5.07
CA PRO A 21 12.07 14.78 4.99
C PRO A 21 11.85 13.36 4.43
N GLN A 22 12.90 12.60 4.09
CA GLN A 22 12.78 11.31 3.41
C GLN A 22 11.98 10.26 4.20
N MET A 23 12.09 10.24 5.53
CA MET A 23 11.27 9.34 6.35
C MET A 23 9.77 9.62 6.17
N TRP A 24 9.35 10.88 6.20
CA TRP A 24 7.95 11.25 5.99
C TRP A 24 7.48 10.95 4.57
N LEU A 25 8.34 11.16 3.58
CA LEU A 25 8.07 10.75 2.21
C LEU A 25 7.91 9.23 2.11
N ALA A 26 8.70 8.43 2.83
CA ALA A 26 8.57 6.98 2.81
C ALA A 26 7.21 6.55 3.37
N ILE A 27 6.75 7.16 4.46
CA ILE A 27 5.39 6.90 5.00
C ILE A 27 4.34 7.27 3.96
N PHE A 28 4.46 8.45 3.33
CA PHE A 28 3.54 8.87 2.27
C PHE A 28 3.50 7.88 1.11
N PHE A 29 4.65 7.52 0.53
CA PHE A 29 4.73 6.58 -0.59
C PHE A 29 4.29 5.16 -0.21
N GLY A 30 4.40 4.79 1.06
CA GLY A 30 3.87 3.54 1.60
C GLY A 30 2.35 3.49 1.67
N VAL A 31 1.66 4.62 1.85
CA VAL A 31 0.18 4.67 1.87
C VAL A 31 -0.42 5.19 0.57
N MET A 32 0.39 5.85 -0.27
CA MET A 32 -0.02 6.49 -1.51
C MET A 32 -0.85 5.57 -2.43
N PRO A 33 -0.51 4.28 -2.63
CA PRO A 33 -1.27 3.45 -3.56
C PRO A 33 -2.76 3.34 -3.20
N ASP A 34 -3.06 3.17 -1.92
CA ASP A 34 -4.43 3.13 -1.38
C ASP A 34 -5.11 4.50 -1.41
N LEU A 35 -4.36 5.57 -1.10
CA LEU A 35 -4.91 6.93 -1.11
C LEU A 35 -5.39 7.32 -2.50
N LEU A 36 -4.62 6.96 -3.53
CA LEU A 36 -4.91 7.33 -4.92
C LEU A 36 -6.01 6.48 -5.56
N SER A 37 -6.38 5.32 -5.00
CA SER A 37 -7.50 4.52 -5.51
C SER A 37 -8.72 4.63 -4.58
N TRP A 38 -8.60 4.07 -3.38
CA TRP A 38 -9.71 3.84 -2.46
C TRP A 38 -10.16 5.09 -1.73
N THR A 39 -9.22 5.96 -1.34
CA THR A 39 -9.59 7.23 -0.70
C THR A 39 -10.23 8.21 -1.69
N ILE A 40 -9.73 8.27 -2.94
CA ILE A 40 -10.42 9.03 -4.00
C ILE A 40 -11.83 8.48 -4.22
N TYR A 41 -12.00 7.15 -4.27
CA TYR A 41 -13.31 6.53 -4.39
C TYR A 41 -14.24 6.82 -3.20
N LEU A 42 -13.72 6.83 -1.97
CA LEU A 42 -14.45 7.21 -0.76
C LEU A 42 -15.02 8.62 -0.88
N PHE A 43 -14.19 9.61 -1.27
CA PHE A 43 -14.65 10.98 -1.46
C PHE A 43 -15.66 11.09 -2.60
N HIS A 44 -15.41 10.44 -3.75
CA HIS A 44 -16.38 10.40 -4.84
C HIS A 44 -17.76 9.91 -4.37
N ASN A 45 -17.80 8.84 -3.59
CA ASN A 45 -19.06 8.31 -3.05
C ASN A 45 -19.71 9.23 -2.02
N LEU A 46 -18.94 9.88 -1.14
CA LEU A 46 -19.46 10.85 -0.18
C LEU A 46 -20.24 11.98 -0.88
N PHE A 47 -19.72 12.49 -2.00
CA PHE A 47 -20.35 13.58 -2.75
C PHE A 47 -21.49 13.13 -3.68
N THR A 48 -21.49 11.89 -4.15
CA THR A 48 -22.47 11.41 -5.16
C THR A 48 -23.57 10.52 -4.60
N LYS A 49 -23.27 9.71 -3.58
CA LYS A 49 -24.15 8.64 -3.06
C LYS A 49 -24.39 8.74 -1.55
N GLY A 50 -23.71 9.68 -0.86
CA GLY A 50 -23.71 9.79 0.59
C GLY A 50 -22.88 8.69 1.28
N PHE A 51 -22.85 8.69 2.61
CA PHE A 51 -22.15 7.68 3.39
C PHE A 51 -22.97 6.38 3.46
N ARG A 52 -22.38 5.26 3.04
CA ARG A 52 -23.00 3.93 3.13
C ARG A 52 -22.11 3.01 3.97
N PHE A 53 -22.71 2.32 4.94
CA PHE A 53 -22.02 1.37 5.80
C PHE A 53 -21.97 -0.02 5.13
N GLY A 54 -20.82 -0.70 5.23
CA GLY A 54 -20.60 -2.05 4.68
C GLY A 54 -19.54 -2.10 3.57
N PRO A 55 -19.07 -3.32 3.21
CA PRO A 55 -18.07 -3.48 2.15
C PRO A 55 -18.63 -3.00 0.81
N PRO A 56 -17.84 -2.31 -0.01
CA PRO A 56 -18.29 -1.86 -1.32
C PRO A 56 -18.59 -3.07 -2.21
N ASN A 57 -19.76 -3.07 -2.86
CA ASN A 57 -20.04 -4.05 -3.90
C ASN A 57 -19.12 -3.76 -5.10
N LEU A 58 -18.18 -4.67 -5.38
CA LEU A 58 -17.18 -4.53 -6.45
C LEU A 58 -17.82 -4.22 -7.80
N ALA A 59 -19.00 -4.78 -8.10
CA ALA A 59 -19.73 -4.53 -9.35
C ALA A 59 -20.25 -3.10 -9.50
N GLN A 60 -20.31 -2.33 -8.41
CA GLN A 60 -20.74 -0.93 -8.40
C GLN A 60 -19.57 0.06 -8.39
N ILE A 61 -18.34 -0.43 -8.34
CA ILE A 61 -17.14 0.39 -8.33
C ILE A 61 -16.84 0.83 -9.77
N PRO A 62 -16.73 2.14 -10.04
CA PRO A 62 -16.42 2.63 -11.37
C PRO A 62 -15.08 2.08 -11.90
N HIS A 63 -15.00 1.83 -13.20
CA HIS A 63 -13.79 1.29 -13.84
C HIS A 63 -12.54 2.13 -13.59
N TRP A 64 -12.66 3.46 -13.51
CA TRP A 64 -11.53 4.34 -13.25
C TRP A 64 -10.82 4.05 -11.92
N VAL A 65 -11.53 3.53 -10.91
CA VAL A 65 -10.92 3.14 -9.63
C VAL A 65 -9.98 1.96 -9.84
N PHE A 66 -10.38 0.98 -10.65
CA PHE A 66 -9.54 -0.17 -10.98
C PHE A 66 -8.35 0.21 -11.86
N VAL A 67 -8.49 1.22 -12.72
CA VAL A 67 -7.36 1.79 -13.47
C VAL A 67 -6.35 2.43 -12.51
N LEU A 68 -6.81 3.26 -11.56
CA LEU A 68 -5.93 3.85 -10.55
C LEU A 68 -5.27 2.76 -9.69
N TYR A 69 -6.04 1.75 -9.27
CA TYR A 69 -5.52 0.61 -8.53
C TYR A 69 -4.45 -0.16 -9.32
N GLY A 70 -4.68 -0.41 -10.62
CA GLY A 70 -3.71 -1.01 -11.53
C GLY A 70 -2.42 -0.19 -11.66
N ILE A 71 -2.55 1.13 -11.82
CA ILE A 71 -1.40 2.05 -11.90
C ILE A 71 -0.59 2.03 -10.60
N THR A 72 -1.26 2.06 -9.45
CA THR A 72 -0.58 2.21 -8.16
C THR A 72 -0.10 0.89 -7.55
N HIS A 73 -0.63 -0.26 -7.95
CA HIS A 73 -0.27 -1.57 -7.38
C HIS A 73 0.51 -2.46 -8.37
N SER A 74 1.02 -1.90 -9.46
CA SER A 74 1.78 -2.63 -10.47
C SER A 74 3.30 -2.55 -10.26
N LEU A 75 3.97 -3.71 -10.31
CA LEU A 75 5.44 -3.77 -10.33
C LEU A 75 6.03 -3.25 -11.64
N PHE A 76 5.30 -3.34 -12.76
CA PHE A 76 5.74 -2.76 -14.03
C PHE A 76 5.68 -1.23 -14.00
N VAL A 77 4.60 -0.66 -13.46
CA VAL A 77 4.46 0.80 -13.32
C VAL A 77 5.47 1.33 -12.29
N PHE A 78 5.64 0.64 -11.17
CA PHE A 78 6.71 0.93 -10.20
C PHE A 78 8.08 0.91 -10.89
N GLY A 79 8.41 -0.18 -11.58
CA GLY A 79 9.68 -0.37 -12.30
C GLY A 79 9.96 0.72 -13.33
N ALA A 80 8.97 1.06 -14.16
CA ALA A 80 9.08 2.14 -15.13
C ALA A 80 9.31 3.49 -14.44
N THR A 81 8.59 3.75 -13.34
CA THR A 81 8.71 5.01 -12.59
C THR A 81 10.09 5.15 -11.97
N ILE A 82 10.59 4.13 -11.27
CA ILE A 82 11.94 4.18 -10.67
C ILE A 82 13.03 4.24 -11.74
N GLY A 83 12.80 3.63 -12.92
CA GLY A 83 13.70 3.72 -14.07
C GLY A 83 13.81 5.16 -14.57
N ILE A 84 12.67 5.85 -14.76
CA ILE A 84 12.65 7.27 -15.14
C ILE A 84 13.32 8.13 -14.06
N VAL A 85 13.01 7.91 -12.79
CA VAL A 85 13.63 8.64 -11.66
C VAL A 85 15.15 8.46 -11.67
N TYR A 86 15.64 7.24 -11.86
CA TYR A 86 17.07 6.96 -11.95
C TYR A 86 17.73 7.66 -13.14
N LEU A 87 17.09 7.65 -14.31
CA LEU A 87 17.60 8.32 -15.51
C LEU A 87 17.68 9.85 -15.33
N VAL A 88 16.75 10.45 -14.59
CA VAL A 88 16.69 11.90 -14.36
C VAL A 88 17.60 12.35 -13.21
N LEU A 89 17.62 11.59 -12.11
CA LEU A 89 18.33 11.97 -10.87
C LEU A 89 19.70 11.29 -10.70
N GLY A 90 20.03 10.32 -11.54
CA GLY A 90 21.24 9.47 -11.42
C GLY A 90 21.23 8.53 -10.20
N SER A 91 20.16 8.52 -9.42
CA SER A 91 20.00 7.71 -8.21
C SER A 91 18.51 7.50 -7.90
N ILE A 92 18.18 6.48 -7.11
CA ILE A 92 16.81 6.21 -6.65
C ILE A 92 16.70 6.66 -5.20
N PRO A 93 15.90 7.70 -4.89
CA PRO A 93 15.67 8.12 -3.51
C PRO A 93 15.11 6.97 -2.67
N ALA A 94 15.69 6.78 -1.47
CA ALA A 94 15.39 5.62 -0.63
C ALA A 94 13.90 5.53 -0.23
N PHE A 95 13.20 6.66 -0.10
CA PHE A 95 11.79 6.69 0.27
C PHE A 95 10.86 6.04 -0.77
N LEU A 96 11.26 5.96 -2.04
CA LEU A 96 10.44 5.34 -3.09
C LEU A 96 10.32 3.83 -2.90
N TRP A 97 11.25 3.19 -2.19
CA TRP A 97 11.15 1.77 -1.87
C TRP A 97 9.96 1.44 -0.97
N ALA A 98 9.41 2.41 -0.24
CA ALA A 98 8.18 2.21 0.53
C ALA A 98 6.98 1.85 -0.36
N TRP A 99 6.93 2.39 -1.59
CA TRP A 99 5.92 2.00 -2.57
C TRP A 99 6.08 0.53 -3.00
N LEU A 100 7.32 0.05 -3.21
CA LEU A 100 7.55 -1.37 -3.48
C LEU A 100 7.11 -2.25 -2.32
N ILE A 101 7.47 -1.87 -1.08
CA ILE A 101 7.08 -2.64 0.11
C ILE A 101 5.57 -2.75 0.22
N HIS A 102 4.82 -1.68 -0.06
CA HIS A 102 3.35 -1.73 -0.13
C HIS A 102 2.87 -2.83 -1.08
N ILE A 103 3.32 -2.81 -2.34
CA ILE A 103 2.92 -3.81 -3.35
C ILE A 103 3.28 -5.23 -2.89
N LEU A 104 4.48 -5.42 -2.34
CA LEU A 104 4.95 -6.74 -1.90
C LEU A 104 4.15 -7.29 -0.72
N ILE A 105 3.70 -6.44 0.20
CA ILE A 105 2.82 -6.85 1.30
C ILE A 105 1.45 -7.23 0.76
N ASP A 106 0.94 -6.49 -0.22
CA ASP A 106 -0.39 -6.70 -0.80
C ASP A 106 -0.53 -8.01 -1.57
N ILE A 107 0.49 -8.40 -2.36
CA ILE A 107 0.46 -9.62 -3.20
C ILE A 107 -0.04 -10.87 -2.43
N PRO A 108 0.51 -11.23 -1.25
CA PRO A 108 0.02 -12.38 -0.48
C PRO A 108 -1.21 -12.10 0.39
N THR A 109 -1.56 -10.84 0.64
CA THR A 109 -2.63 -10.44 1.59
C THR A 109 -3.93 -9.98 0.91
N HIS A 110 -4.00 -10.16 -0.41
CA HIS A 110 -5.18 -9.89 -1.21
C HIS A 110 -5.64 -11.15 -1.93
N SER A 111 -6.87 -11.59 -1.65
CA SER A 111 -7.43 -12.77 -2.31
C SER A 111 -7.98 -12.43 -3.70
N ARG A 112 -7.94 -13.42 -4.59
CA ARG A 112 -8.53 -13.33 -5.95
C ARG A 112 -10.03 -13.05 -5.97
N GLU A 113 -10.73 -13.46 -4.92
CA GLU A 113 -12.19 -13.40 -4.84
C GLU A 113 -12.72 -12.01 -4.44
N PHE A 114 -11.89 -11.19 -3.79
CA PHE A 114 -12.31 -9.91 -3.26
C PHE A 114 -11.59 -8.74 -3.90
N LEU A 115 -10.27 -8.67 -3.83
CA LEU A 115 -9.53 -7.53 -4.33
C LEU A 115 -8.09 -7.90 -4.65
N PRO A 116 -7.83 -8.70 -5.69
CA PRO A 116 -6.47 -9.15 -6.00
C PRO A 116 -5.56 -7.99 -6.40
N THR A 117 -4.33 -7.99 -5.90
CA THR A 117 -3.30 -6.99 -6.25
C THR A 117 -2.86 -7.13 -7.71
N PRO A 118 -3.05 -6.12 -8.58
CA PRO A 118 -2.72 -6.15 -10.00
C PRO A 118 -1.23 -5.92 -10.27
N PHE A 119 -0.38 -6.70 -9.62
CA PHE A 119 1.08 -6.52 -9.63
C PHE A 119 1.73 -6.68 -11.01
N LEU A 120 1.05 -7.36 -11.95
CA LEU A 120 1.49 -7.53 -13.34
C LEU A 120 0.79 -6.60 -14.35
N TRP A 121 -0.10 -5.71 -13.91
CA TRP A 121 -0.79 -4.79 -14.80
C TRP A 121 0.21 -3.82 -15.48
N PRO A 122 0.02 -3.40 -16.74
CA PRO A 122 -1.04 -3.78 -17.67
C PRO A 122 -0.70 -5.03 -18.52
N VAL A 123 0.38 -5.74 -18.19
CA VAL A 123 0.93 -6.80 -19.04
C VAL A 123 0.18 -8.12 -18.88
N SER A 124 -0.36 -8.40 -17.70
CA SER A 124 -1.10 -9.63 -17.42
C SER A 124 -2.20 -9.41 -16.37
N ASP A 125 -3.30 -10.14 -16.55
CA ASP A 125 -4.42 -10.25 -15.61
C ASP A 125 -4.25 -11.41 -14.62
N TRP A 126 -3.06 -12.01 -14.54
CA TRP A 126 -2.79 -13.04 -13.54
C TRP A 126 -2.51 -12.41 -12.17
N TYR A 127 -3.14 -12.97 -11.14
CA TYR A 127 -3.01 -12.51 -9.75
C TYR A 127 -2.52 -13.64 -8.84
N PHE A 128 -1.77 -13.31 -7.79
CA PHE A 128 -1.38 -14.31 -6.78
C PHE A 128 -2.62 -14.75 -5.97
N PRO A 129 -2.77 -16.05 -5.62
CA PRO A 129 -3.88 -16.53 -4.79
C PRO A 129 -3.62 -16.23 -3.30
N GLY A 130 -3.61 -14.94 -2.94
CA GLY A 130 -3.40 -14.47 -1.57
C GLY A 130 -4.57 -14.75 -0.63
N ILE A 131 -4.37 -14.42 0.64
CA ILE A 131 -5.36 -14.55 1.71
C ILE A 131 -5.89 -13.16 2.02
N SER A 132 -7.21 -12.98 2.05
CA SER A 132 -7.81 -11.66 2.27
C SER A 132 -7.30 -10.99 3.55
N TRP A 133 -6.93 -9.71 3.45
CA TRP A 133 -6.52 -8.88 4.58
C TRP A 133 -7.53 -8.90 5.73
N GLY A 134 -8.82 -9.01 5.41
CA GLY A 134 -9.91 -9.08 6.40
C GLY A 134 -9.98 -10.40 7.17
N THR A 135 -9.14 -11.39 6.86
CA THR A 135 -9.07 -12.65 7.60
C THR A 135 -8.55 -12.39 9.03
N PRO A 136 -9.27 -12.80 10.10
CA PRO A 136 -8.95 -12.38 11.47
C PRO A 136 -7.53 -12.69 11.93
N TRP A 137 -6.99 -13.86 11.57
CA TRP A 137 -5.64 -14.24 11.97
C TRP A 137 -4.55 -13.48 11.19
N ILE A 138 -4.79 -13.11 9.92
CA ILE A 138 -3.90 -12.22 9.14
C ILE A 138 -3.84 -10.86 9.82
N MET A 139 -5.00 -10.30 10.19
CA MET A 139 -5.06 -9.04 10.94
C MET A 139 -4.31 -9.13 12.27
N ALA A 140 -4.52 -10.20 13.03
CA ALA A 140 -3.85 -10.40 14.31
C ALA A 140 -2.33 -10.50 14.17
N LEU A 141 -1.83 -11.24 13.17
CA LEU A 141 -0.39 -11.34 12.89
C LEU A 141 0.19 -10.00 12.43
N ASN A 142 -0.48 -9.29 11.54
CA ASN A 142 -0.03 -7.99 11.04
C ASN A 142 0.09 -6.96 12.18
N TRP A 143 -0.99 -6.77 12.94
CA TRP A 143 -1.01 -5.80 14.05
C TRP A 143 -0.11 -6.23 15.21
N GLY A 144 -0.07 -7.53 15.53
CA GLY A 144 0.87 -8.08 16.50
C GLY A 144 2.32 -7.84 16.11
N GLY A 145 2.67 -8.06 14.84
CA GLY A 145 4.01 -7.79 14.31
C GLY A 145 4.40 -6.32 14.39
N ILE A 146 3.49 -5.41 14.01
CA ILE A 146 3.67 -3.96 14.15
C ILE A 146 3.91 -3.58 15.62
N ILE A 147 3.07 -4.06 16.54
CA ILE A 147 3.19 -3.75 17.98
C ILE A 147 4.53 -4.24 18.52
N VAL A 148 4.90 -5.49 18.23
CA VAL A 148 6.19 -6.06 18.67
C VAL A 148 7.36 -5.25 18.12
N ALA A 149 7.33 -4.88 16.83
CA ALA A 149 8.37 -4.08 16.22
C ALA A 149 8.48 -2.69 16.87
N LEU A 150 7.35 -2.02 17.14
CA LEU A 150 7.34 -0.72 17.80
C LEU A 150 7.82 -0.79 19.26
N ILE A 151 7.43 -1.81 20.02
CA ILE A 151 7.94 -2.08 21.36
C ILE A 151 9.46 -2.28 21.31
N TYR A 152 9.93 -3.12 20.38
CA TYR A 152 11.36 -3.37 20.23
C TYR A 152 12.13 -2.08 19.90
N ILE A 153 11.64 -1.27 18.96
CA ILE A 153 12.24 0.02 18.63
C ILE A 153 12.26 0.95 19.85
N TYR A 154 11.15 1.04 20.58
CA TYR A 154 11.02 1.92 21.74
C TYR A 154 12.02 1.57 22.85
N PHE A 155 12.18 0.29 23.18
CA PHE A 155 13.03 -0.14 24.29
C PHE A 155 14.50 -0.32 23.93
N PHE A 156 14.80 -0.79 22.71
CA PHE A 156 16.16 -1.23 22.36
C PHE A 156 16.86 -0.33 21.36
N GLN A 157 16.17 0.60 20.71
CA GLN A 157 16.77 1.43 19.66
C GLN A 157 16.57 2.93 19.82
N LYS A 158 15.82 3.38 20.84
CA LYS A 158 15.82 4.79 21.26
C LYS A 158 17.05 5.20 22.08
N LEU A 159 17.91 4.24 22.45
CA LEU A 159 19.07 4.45 23.32
C LEU A 159 20.42 4.49 22.58
N ALA A 160 20.42 4.63 21.25
CA ALA A 160 21.63 4.74 20.43
C ALA A 160 21.65 6.05 19.65
#